data_AF-A0A960LSJ2-F1
#
_entry.id   AF-A0A960LSJ2-F1
#
_cell.length_a   1.000
_cell.length_b   1.000
_cell.length_c   1.000
_cell.angle_alpha   90.00
_cell.angle_beta   90.00
_cell.angle_gamma   90.00
#
_symmetry.space_group_name_H-M   'P 1'
#
loop_
_entity.id
_entity.type
_entity.pdbx_description
1 polymer ?
#
loop_
_entity_poly.entity_id
_entity_poly.type
_entity_poly.pdbx_seq_one_letter_code
_entity_poly.pdbx_strand_id
1 'polypeptide(L)'
;MSEISFRKCNPRPWNGRYTRVTGGSSWRLKTISGRWWPIIDWRSDDYQLTCPSLESPASVALAEAVSGGKKSLGGSGGGSFLINEFGQVIVPSSSGDGKRVIVGELTGELIYENPMASGPHDQTFRLGDASGLNPGDPWSLPYVGAQYNLNKWSKIYHYRLNADGGKSEFPDEQDEDLVRMLRNIRRSGAVRILVNPAGIVLTKRPPAGDWGAEETWEAVYVGRISHSKWFTKED
;
A
#
# COMPACT_ATOMS: atom_id res chain seq x y z
N MET A 1 -7.86 13.76 -14.77
CA MET A 1 -7.69 13.17 -13.43
C MET A 1 -9.06 13.08 -12.80
N SER A 2 -9.47 11.91 -12.30
CA SER A 2 -10.72 11.77 -11.55
C SER A 2 -10.64 12.54 -10.25
N GLU A 3 -11.73 13.24 -9.90
CA GLU A 3 -11.85 13.95 -8.62
C GLU A 3 -11.74 12.96 -7.45
N ILE A 4 -11.03 13.36 -6.39
CA ILE A 4 -10.90 12.53 -5.21
C ILE A 4 -12.23 12.47 -4.45
N SER A 5 -12.69 11.27 -4.13
CA SER A 5 -13.88 11.08 -3.31
C SER A 5 -13.73 9.85 -2.43
N PHE A 6 -14.37 9.89 -1.26
CA PHE A 6 -14.43 8.74 -0.37
C PHE A 6 -15.90 8.38 -0.10
N ARG A 7 -16.28 7.17 -0.48
CA ARG A 7 -17.60 6.61 -0.23
C ARG A 7 -17.53 5.73 1.02
N LYS A 8 -17.96 6.29 2.15
CA LYS A 8 -18.10 5.56 3.42
C LYS A 8 -19.15 4.44 3.29
N CYS A 9 -18.91 3.32 3.95
CA CYS A 9 -19.92 2.29 4.18
C CYS A 9 -20.05 1.98 5.68
N ASN A 10 -21.11 1.26 6.05
CA ASN A 10 -21.16 0.67 7.40
C ASN A 10 -20.03 -0.35 7.54
N PRO A 11 -19.28 -0.35 8.66
CA PRO A 11 -18.23 -1.33 8.88
C PRO A 11 -18.78 -2.76 8.76
N ARG A 12 -18.19 -3.54 7.87
CA ARG A 12 -18.57 -4.94 7.65
C ARG A 12 -17.32 -5.82 7.67
N PRO A 13 -17.41 -7.09 8.14
CA PRO A 13 -16.26 -7.99 8.18
C PRO A 13 -15.55 -8.09 6.83
N TRP A 14 -14.21 -8.05 6.83
CA TRP A 14 -13.38 -8.21 5.64
C TRP A 14 -12.61 -9.52 5.69
N ASN A 15 -12.96 -10.43 4.77
CA ASN A 15 -12.31 -11.73 4.61
C ASN A 15 -11.48 -11.82 3.32
N GLY A 16 -11.32 -10.71 2.60
CA GLY A 16 -10.49 -10.62 1.40
C GLY A 16 -8.99 -10.61 1.71
N ARG A 17 -8.19 -10.34 0.68
CA ARG A 17 -6.74 -10.19 0.80
C ARG A 17 -6.41 -9.04 1.74
N TYR A 18 -5.46 -9.30 2.62
CA TYR A 18 -4.90 -8.31 3.52
C TYR A 18 -3.55 -8.81 3.98
N THR A 19 -2.51 -8.19 3.45
CA THR A 19 -1.14 -8.36 3.92
C THR A 19 -0.47 -7.01 3.86
N ARG A 20 0.08 -6.56 4.99
CA ARG A 20 0.86 -5.32 5.10
C ARG A 20 2.32 -5.68 5.36
N VAL A 21 3.23 -4.83 4.89
CA VAL A 21 4.63 -4.91 5.30
C VAL A 21 4.74 -4.38 6.73
N THR A 22 5.20 -5.24 7.64
CA THR A 22 5.53 -4.85 9.02
C THR A 22 6.87 -4.13 9.06
N GLY A 23 7.00 -3.10 9.90
CA GLY A 23 8.26 -2.37 10.08
C GLY A 23 8.54 -1.26 9.06
N GLY A 24 7.89 -1.27 7.90
CA GLY A 24 8.03 -0.24 6.86
C GLY A 24 6.97 0.87 6.89
N SER A 25 6.88 1.60 5.78
CA SER A 25 5.88 2.65 5.60
C SER A 25 4.45 2.12 5.70
N SER A 26 3.54 2.90 6.30
CA SER A 26 2.15 2.47 6.50
C SER A 26 1.18 3.64 6.57
N TRP A 27 -0.04 3.44 6.07
CA TRP A 27 -1.14 4.35 6.38
C TRP A 27 -1.55 4.22 7.85
N ARG A 28 -1.74 5.36 8.51
CA ARG A 28 -2.19 5.43 9.90
C ARG A 28 -3.15 6.57 10.12
N LEU A 29 -4.01 6.41 11.11
CA LEU A 29 -4.74 7.50 11.72
C LEU A 29 -3.97 7.95 12.96
N LYS A 30 -3.51 9.21 12.97
CA LYS A 30 -2.86 9.86 14.13
C LYS A 30 -3.61 11.13 14.51
N THR A 31 -3.49 11.55 15.77
CA THR A 31 -4.03 12.82 16.20
C THR A 31 -3.11 13.95 15.73
N ILE A 32 -3.64 14.86 14.91
CA ILE A 32 -2.98 16.11 14.50
C ILE A 32 -3.87 17.24 14.99
N SER A 33 -3.32 18.16 15.78
CA SER A 33 -4.07 19.30 16.35
C SER A 33 -5.40 18.90 17.02
N GLY A 34 -5.39 17.79 17.77
CA GLY A 34 -6.56 17.29 18.49
C GLY A 34 -7.57 16.49 17.65
N ARG A 35 -7.36 16.35 16.34
CA ARG A 35 -8.25 15.59 15.44
C ARG A 35 -7.57 14.35 14.88
N TRP A 36 -8.32 13.26 14.72
CA TRP A 36 -7.86 12.10 13.96
C TRP A 36 -7.67 12.46 12.48
N TRP A 37 -6.47 12.20 11.95
CA TRP A 37 -6.12 12.56 10.59
C TRP A 37 -5.39 11.43 9.85
N PRO A 38 -5.68 11.20 8.56
CA PRO A 38 -4.98 10.20 7.77
C PRO A 38 -3.56 10.68 7.47
N ILE A 39 -2.60 9.79 7.67
CA ILE A 39 -1.19 10.04 7.38
C ILE A 39 -0.58 8.84 6.67
N ILE A 40 0.58 9.06 6.07
CA ILE A 40 1.57 8.00 5.85
C ILE A 40 2.66 8.18 6.91
N ASP A 41 2.91 7.13 7.70
CA ASP A 41 4.12 7.00 8.51
C ASP A 41 5.19 6.43 7.55
N TRP A 42 6.04 7.31 7.00
CA TRP A 42 7.06 6.94 6.02
C TRP A 42 8.35 6.55 6.75
N ARG A 43 8.75 5.28 6.61
CA ARG A 43 9.93 4.73 7.28
C ARG A 43 10.95 4.20 6.27
N SER A 44 12.20 4.57 6.48
CA SER A 44 13.39 3.96 5.90
C SER A 44 14.35 3.58 7.04
N ASP A 45 15.53 3.06 6.71
CA ASP A 45 16.56 2.78 7.71
C ASP A 45 17.16 4.08 8.29
N ASP A 46 17.12 5.17 7.53
CA ASP A 46 17.74 6.46 7.88
C ASP A 46 16.76 7.45 8.52
N TYR A 47 15.45 7.30 8.29
CA TYR A 47 14.47 8.26 8.77
C TYR A 47 13.09 7.67 9.06
N GLN A 48 12.36 8.41 9.90
CA GLN A 48 10.93 8.23 10.10
C GLN A 48 10.23 9.58 9.98
N LEU A 49 9.36 9.70 8.98
CA LEU A 49 8.61 10.91 8.67
C LEU A 49 7.11 10.66 8.81
N THR A 50 6.37 11.73 9.12
CA THR A 50 4.90 11.71 9.09
C THR A 50 4.46 12.62 7.96
N CYS A 51 3.68 12.08 7.02
CA CYS A 51 3.16 12.79 5.85
C CYS A 51 1.63 12.88 5.97
N PRO A 52 1.08 13.98 6.52
CA PRO A 52 -0.36 14.21 6.56
C PRO A 52 -0.96 14.28 5.16
N SER A 53 -2.17 13.72 4.98
CA SER A 53 -2.93 14.02 3.77
C SER A 53 -3.40 15.48 3.80
N LEU A 54 -3.43 16.16 2.66
CA LEU A 54 -4.04 17.48 2.55
C LEU A 54 -5.52 17.43 2.93
N GLU A 55 -6.03 18.57 3.42
CA GLU A 55 -7.43 18.72 3.74
C GLU A 55 -8.32 18.63 2.49
N SER A 56 -9.28 17.72 2.55
CA SER A 56 -10.31 17.54 1.54
C SER A 56 -11.52 16.85 2.18
N PRO A 57 -12.72 16.95 1.59
CA PRO A 57 -13.88 16.18 2.04
C PRO A 57 -13.60 14.66 2.12
N ALA A 58 -12.81 14.13 1.18
CA ALA A 58 -12.41 12.73 1.17
C ALA A 58 -11.49 12.37 2.35
N SER A 59 -10.50 13.20 2.67
CA SER A 59 -9.59 13.00 3.82
C SER A 59 -10.36 12.99 5.14
N VAL A 60 -11.31 13.91 5.29
CA VAL A 60 -12.19 13.99 6.47
C VAL A 60 -13.05 12.73 6.61
N ALA A 61 -13.77 12.36 5.55
CA ALA A 61 -14.66 11.21 5.57
C ALA A 61 -13.90 9.89 5.78
N LEU A 62 -12.69 9.77 5.20
CA LEU A 62 -11.78 8.65 5.43
C LEU A 62 -11.38 8.55 6.90
N ALA A 63 -10.98 9.67 7.52
CA ALA A 63 -10.57 9.70 8.93
C ALA A 63 -11.69 9.23 9.85
N GLU A 64 -12.91 9.72 9.63
CA GLU A 64 -14.10 9.35 10.39
C GLU A 64 -14.45 7.87 10.21
N ALA A 65 -14.39 7.36 8.97
CA ALA A 65 -14.70 5.96 8.67
C ALA A 65 -13.68 5.00 9.28
N VAL A 66 -12.38 5.31 9.17
CA VAL A 66 -11.32 4.52 9.80
C VAL A 66 -11.44 4.55 11.32
N SER A 67 -11.67 5.73 11.91
CA SER A 67 -11.85 5.85 13.36
C SER A 67 -13.07 5.06 13.86
N GLY A 68 -14.19 5.14 13.13
CA GLY A 68 -15.38 4.35 13.40
C GLY A 68 -15.12 2.85 13.33
N GLY A 69 -14.45 2.37 12.27
CA GLY A 69 -14.09 0.96 12.12
C GLY A 69 -13.12 0.46 13.20
N LYS A 70 -12.19 1.30 13.65
CA LYS A 70 -11.30 1.00 14.76
C LYS A 70 -12.08 0.83 16.07
N LYS A 71 -13.02 1.75 16.34
CA LYS A 71 -13.88 1.69 17.53
C LYS A 71 -14.82 0.48 17.50
N SER A 72 -15.39 0.13 16.34
CA SER A 72 -16.25 -1.06 16.21
C SER A 72 -15.49 -2.37 16.46
N LEU A 73 -14.16 -2.36 16.31
CA LEU A 73 -13.28 -3.48 16.64
C LEU A 73 -12.71 -3.40 18.07
N GLY A 74 -13.22 -2.51 18.92
CA GLY A 74 -12.78 -2.34 20.32
C GLY A 74 -11.49 -1.52 20.50
N GLY A 75 -11.00 -0.85 19.46
CA GLY A 75 -9.81 0.01 19.51
C GLY A 75 -10.11 1.46 19.88
N SER A 76 -9.04 2.25 20.08
CA SER A 76 -9.11 3.67 20.49
C SER A 76 -9.55 4.66 19.39
N GLY A 77 -9.75 4.17 18.17
CA GLY A 77 -10.04 5.01 16.99
C GLY A 77 -8.82 5.37 16.15
N GLY A 78 -7.59 5.12 16.63
CA GLY A 78 -6.35 5.39 15.89
C GLY A 78 -5.67 4.14 15.30
N GLY A 79 -4.52 4.34 14.66
CA GLY A 79 -3.60 3.27 14.26
C GLY A 79 -3.63 2.92 12.77
N SER A 80 -3.03 1.79 12.39
CA SER A 80 -2.80 1.46 10.98
C SER A 80 -4.05 0.96 10.28
N PHE A 81 -4.16 1.26 8.99
CA PHE A 81 -5.15 0.71 8.07
C PHE A 81 -4.48 0.44 6.71
N LEU A 82 -5.20 -0.19 5.79
CA LEU A 82 -4.76 -0.46 4.43
C LEU A 82 -5.72 0.20 3.45
N ILE A 83 -5.19 0.80 2.39
CA ILE A 83 -5.94 1.11 1.17
C ILE A 83 -5.36 0.18 0.10
N ASN A 84 -6.18 -0.73 -0.44
CA ASN A 84 -5.72 -1.63 -1.50
C ASN A 84 -5.77 -0.94 -2.88
N GLU A 85 -5.31 -1.66 -3.91
CA GLU A 85 -5.27 -1.21 -5.30
C GLU A 85 -6.66 -0.94 -5.92
N PHE A 86 -7.75 -1.35 -5.26
CA PHE A 86 -9.13 -1.05 -5.67
C PHE A 86 -9.73 0.12 -4.88
N GLY A 87 -8.92 0.80 -4.06
CA GLY A 87 -9.35 1.88 -3.19
C GLY A 87 -10.10 1.44 -1.94
N GLN A 88 -10.23 0.14 -1.66
CA GLN A 88 -10.95 -0.35 -0.50
C GLN A 88 -10.16 -0.09 0.78
N VAL A 89 -10.83 0.50 1.76
CA VAL A 89 -10.21 0.90 3.03
C VAL A 89 -10.49 -0.14 4.09
N ILE A 90 -9.44 -0.87 4.46
CA ILE A 90 -9.50 -2.04 5.34
C ILE A 90 -8.85 -1.70 6.68
N VAL A 91 -9.62 -1.89 7.74
CA VAL A 91 -9.26 -1.56 9.11
C VAL A 91 -9.04 -2.86 9.89
N PRO A 92 -7.80 -3.18 10.30
CA PRO A 92 -7.53 -4.34 11.14
C PRO A 92 -7.85 -4.07 12.62
N SER A 93 -8.20 -5.12 13.34
CA SER A 93 -8.24 -5.14 14.80
C SER A 93 -6.83 -4.95 15.37
N SER A 94 -6.72 -4.25 16.50
CA SER A 94 -5.45 -4.08 17.21
C SER A 94 -5.10 -5.24 18.14
N SER A 95 -6.03 -6.18 18.39
CA SER A 95 -5.84 -7.31 19.32
C SER A 95 -5.02 -8.46 18.73
N GLY A 96 -4.66 -8.40 17.45
CA GLY A 96 -3.94 -9.49 16.78
C GLY A 96 -4.80 -10.72 16.44
N ASP A 97 -6.13 -10.64 16.65
CA ASP A 97 -7.09 -11.72 16.37
C ASP A 97 -7.40 -11.94 14.88
N GLY A 98 -6.70 -11.25 13.98
CA GLY A 98 -6.88 -11.32 12.54
C GLY A 98 -8.15 -10.66 12.00
N LYS A 99 -9.05 -10.18 12.86
CA LYS A 99 -10.31 -9.54 12.43
C LYS A 99 -10.04 -8.23 11.72
N ARG A 100 -10.83 -7.97 10.69
CA ARG A 100 -10.74 -6.78 9.84
C ARG A 100 -12.14 -6.36 9.43
N VAL A 101 -12.32 -5.08 9.18
CA VAL A 101 -13.53 -4.54 8.55
C VAL A 101 -13.16 -3.67 7.36
N ILE A 102 -14.02 -3.62 6.35
CA ILE A 102 -13.98 -2.58 5.32
C ILE A 102 -14.90 -1.44 5.76
N VAL A 103 -14.45 -0.19 5.57
CA VAL A 103 -15.16 1.02 6.05
C VAL A 103 -15.55 1.98 4.93
N GLY A 104 -15.15 1.68 3.70
CA GLY A 104 -15.49 2.47 2.53
C GLY A 104 -14.48 2.30 1.40
N GLU A 105 -14.65 3.10 0.37
CA GLU A 105 -13.85 3.05 -0.85
C GLU A 105 -13.41 4.46 -1.25
N LEU A 106 -12.12 4.60 -1.56
CA LEU A 106 -11.50 5.80 -2.07
C LEU A 106 -11.45 5.72 -3.61
N THR A 107 -11.91 6.77 -4.27
CA THR A 107 -11.71 6.99 -5.71
C THR A 107 -10.81 8.21 -5.90
N GLY A 108 -9.87 8.14 -6.85
CA GLY A 108 -8.82 9.15 -7.00
C GLY A 108 -7.70 8.99 -5.98
N GLU A 109 -6.81 9.98 -5.90
CA GLU A 109 -5.60 9.91 -5.09
C GLU A 109 -5.57 10.99 -4.01
N LEU A 110 -5.26 10.57 -2.78
CA LEU A 110 -4.89 11.49 -1.71
C LEU A 110 -3.57 12.18 -2.06
N ILE A 111 -3.50 13.47 -1.76
CA ILE A 111 -2.28 14.26 -1.81
C ILE A 111 -1.74 14.34 -0.39
N TYR A 112 -0.43 14.19 -0.22
CA TYR A 112 0.23 14.25 1.07
C TYR A 112 1.24 15.40 1.09
N GLU A 113 1.41 15.99 2.27
CA GLU A 113 2.54 16.90 2.53
C GLU A 113 3.85 16.13 2.45
N ASN A 114 4.89 16.78 1.92
CA ASN A 114 6.23 16.24 1.83
C ASN A 114 7.17 16.88 2.87
N PRO A 115 7.51 16.19 3.96
CA PRO A 115 8.43 16.72 4.97
C PRO A 115 9.87 16.89 4.48
N MET A 116 10.22 16.30 3.32
CA MET A 116 11.55 16.40 2.71
C MET A 116 11.65 17.52 1.66
N ALA A 117 10.58 18.31 1.48
CA ALA A 117 10.56 19.35 0.46
C ALA A 117 11.66 20.40 0.71
N SER A 118 12.54 20.58 -0.27
CA SER A 118 13.60 21.60 -0.25
C SER A 118 13.23 22.86 -1.04
N GLY A 119 12.15 22.81 -1.84
CA GLY A 119 11.67 23.92 -2.67
C GLY A 119 10.15 23.99 -2.76
N PRO A 120 9.60 25.06 -3.36
CA PRO A 120 8.16 25.31 -3.41
C PRO A 120 7.38 24.30 -4.27
N HIS A 121 8.05 23.63 -5.20
CA HIS A 121 7.43 22.66 -6.12
C HIS A 121 7.29 21.25 -5.55
N ASP A 122 8.01 20.95 -4.45
CA ASP A 122 8.09 19.60 -3.88
C ASP A 122 7.33 19.45 -2.56
N GLN A 123 6.54 20.46 -2.18
CA GLN A 123 5.83 20.53 -0.89
C GLN A 123 4.81 19.41 -0.69
N THR A 124 4.40 18.74 -1.78
CA THR A 124 3.39 17.68 -1.74
C THR A 124 3.73 16.56 -2.71
N PHE A 125 3.18 15.37 -2.49
CA PHE A 125 3.31 14.26 -3.42
C PHE A 125 2.02 13.44 -3.53
N ARG A 126 1.92 12.67 -4.61
CA ARG A 126 0.90 11.63 -4.83
C ARG A 126 1.59 10.29 -5.00
N LEU A 127 1.04 9.23 -4.43
CA LEU A 127 1.64 7.90 -4.52
C LEU A 127 1.61 7.32 -5.95
N GLY A 128 0.72 7.81 -6.80
CA GLY A 128 0.63 7.45 -8.21
C GLY A 128 1.54 8.25 -9.13
N ASP A 129 2.34 9.19 -8.64
CA ASP A 129 3.27 9.93 -9.49
C ASP A 129 4.49 9.07 -9.83
N ALA A 130 4.52 8.58 -11.05
CA ALA A 130 5.63 7.84 -11.64
C ALA A 130 6.14 8.51 -12.91
N SER A 131 5.90 9.82 -13.04
CA SER A 131 6.28 10.59 -14.22
C SER A 131 7.80 10.54 -14.42
N GLY A 132 8.23 10.11 -15.60
CA GLY A 132 9.66 10.02 -15.94
C GLY A 132 10.39 8.79 -15.37
N LEU A 133 9.70 7.89 -14.65
CA LEU A 133 10.31 6.65 -14.15
C LEU A 133 10.19 5.50 -15.16
N ASN A 134 11.28 4.75 -15.30
CA ASN A 134 11.33 3.47 -16.00
C ASN A 134 11.35 2.30 -15.01
N PRO A 135 10.94 1.09 -15.42
CA PRO A 135 11.07 -0.11 -14.60
C PRO A 135 12.51 -0.31 -14.10
N GLY A 136 12.68 -0.35 -12.79
CA GLY A 136 13.96 -0.47 -12.10
C GLY A 136 14.52 0.85 -11.59
N ASP A 137 13.92 2.00 -11.88
CA ASP A 137 14.37 3.27 -11.32
C ASP A 137 14.05 3.36 -9.82
N PRO A 138 14.90 4.04 -9.01
CA PRO A 138 14.64 4.23 -7.59
C PRO A 138 13.28 4.87 -7.32
N TRP A 139 12.55 4.33 -6.34
CA TRP A 139 11.28 4.87 -5.88
C TRP A 139 11.51 5.78 -4.68
N SER A 140 11.45 7.09 -4.90
CA SER A 140 11.72 8.13 -3.90
C SER A 140 10.53 8.46 -3.00
N LEU A 141 9.36 7.87 -3.24
CA LEU A 141 8.14 8.06 -2.44
C LEU A 141 7.96 6.94 -1.40
N PRO A 142 6.99 7.03 -0.47
CA PRO A 142 6.77 5.96 0.49
C PRO A 142 6.56 4.57 -0.15
N TYR A 143 7.30 3.57 0.31
CA TYR A 143 7.13 2.16 -0.05
C TYR A 143 5.93 1.55 0.69
N VAL A 144 4.72 1.83 0.20
CA VAL A 144 3.46 1.47 0.89
C VAL A 144 2.43 0.92 -0.11
N GLY A 145 1.70 -0.12 0.29
CA GLY A 145 0.74 -0.81 -0.58
C GLY A 145 0.27 -2.15 0.00
N ALA A 146 -0.64 -2.80 -0.72
CA ALA A 146 -1.01 -4.19 -0.48
C ALA A 146 0.13 -5.12 -0.95
N GLN A 147 0.48 -6.11 -0.13
CA GLN A 147 1.58 -7.02 -0.43
C GLN A 147 1.13 -8.21 -1.27
N TYR A 148 1.87 -8.46 -2.34
CA TYR A 148 1.79 -9.66 -3.17
C TYR A 148 3.18 -10.28 -3.32
N ASN A 149 3.27 -11.40 -4.03
CA ASN A 149 4.53 -12.10 -4.26
C ASN A 149 4.62 -12.60 -5.70
N LEU A 150 5.84 -12.66 -6.24
CA LEU A 150 6.19 -13.42 -7.43
C LEU A 150 6.94 -14.67 -6.97
N ASN A 151 6.50 -15.86 -7.35
CA ASN A 151 7.22 -17.10 -7.01
C ASN A 151 8.35 -17.38 -8.00
N LYS A 152 9.16 -18.44 -7.76
CA LYS A 152 10.27 -18.83 -8.64
C LYS A 152 9.86 -19.23 -10.07
N TRP A 153 8.60 -19.58 -10.28
CA TRP A 153 8.03 -19.92 -11.59
C TRP A 153 7.41 -18.71 -12.29
N SER A 154 7.69 -17.51 -11.80
CA SER A 154 7.23 -16.26 -12.42
C SER A 154 5.71 -16.13 -12.43
N LYS A 155 5.06 -16.60 -11.36
CA LYS A 155 3.62 -16.41 -11.13
C LYS A 155 3.39 -15.47 -9.97
N ILE A 156 2.61 -14.42 -10.21
CA ILE A 156 2.14 -13.47 -9.21
C ILE A 156 1.04 -14.13 -8.39
N TYR A 157 1.13 -14.00 -7.06
CA TYR A 157 0.19 -14.58 -6.12
C TYR A 157 0.07 -13.75 -4.83
N HIS A 158 -1.06 -13.89 -4.15
CA HIS A 158 -1.24 -13.45 -2.77
C HIS A 158 -1.20 -14.69 -1.87
N TYR A 159 -0.46 -14.62 -0.76
CA TYR A 159 -0.43 -15.71 0.22
C TYR A 159 -1.40 -15.40 1.35
N ARG A 160 -2.42 -16.23 1.52
CA ARG A 160 -3.40 -16.12 2.61
C ARG A 160 -3.08 -17.15 3.68
N LEU A 161 -2.94 -16.71 4.93
CA LEU A 161 -2.83 -17.61 6.08
C LEU A 161 -4.25 -17.91 6.62
N ASN A 162 -4.62 -19.18 6.68
CA ASN A 162 -5.87 -19.66 7.28
C ASN A 162 -5.57 -20.61 8.45
N ALA A 163 -6.61 -21.03 9.18
CA ALA A 163 -6.47 -21.99 10.29
C ALA A 163 -5.85 -23.34 9.85
N ASP A 164 -6.11 -23.77 8.61
CA ASP A 164 -5.62 -25.03 8.04
C ASP A 164 -4.22 -24.91 7.38
N GLY A 165 -3.54 -23.78 7.58
CA GLY A 165 -2.28 -23.43 6.92
C GLY A 165 -2.44 -22.32 5.89
N GLY A 166 -1.38 -22.03 5.14
CA GLY A 166 -1.39 -20.97 4.15
C GLY A 166 -1.57 -21.44 2.71
N LYS A 167 -2.34 -20.67 1.94
CA LYS A 167 -2.69 -20.96 0.54
C LYS A 167 -2.27 -19.79 -0.36
N SER A 168 -1.69 -20.13 -1.51
CA SER A 168 -1.44 -19.17 -2.58
C SER A 168 -2.69 -18.98 -3.45
N GLU A 169 -3.07 -17.73 -3.64
CA GLU A 169 -4.15 -17.28 -4.52
C GLU A 169 -3.52 -16.59 -5.72
N PHE A 170 -3.94 -16.97 -6.94
CA PHE A 170 -3.43 -16.42 -8.19
C PHE A 170 -4.52 -15.57 -8.86
N PRO A 171 -4.17 -14.54 -9.64
CA PRO A 171 -5.13 -13.89 -10.54
C PRO A 171 -5.55 -14.86 -11.65
N ASP A 172 -6.70 -14.60 -12.26
CA ASP A 172 -7.27 -15.45 -13.32
C ASP A 172 -6.36 -15.52 -14.56
N GLU A 173 -5.68 -14.41 -14.88
CA GLU A 173 -4.64 -14.31 -15.90
C GLU A 173 -3.36 -13.74 -15.28
N GLN A 174 -2.20 -14.14 -15.81
CA GLN A 174 -0.92 -13.52 -15.44
C GLN A 174 -0.59 -12.36 -16.38
N ASP A 175 -0.23 -11.23 -15.80
CA ASP A 175 0.31 -10.10 -16.57
C ASP A 175 1.78 -10.38 -16.93
N GLU A 176 1.99 -11.00 -18.09
CA GLU A 176 3.32 -11.40 -18.57
C GLU A 176 4.27 -10.20 -18.76
N ASP A 177 3.76 -9.01 -19.07
CA ASP A 177 4.58 -7.80 -19.19
C ASP A 177 5.06 -7.34 -17.80
N LEU A 178 4.17 -7.31 -16.80
CA LEU A 178 4.56 -7.03 -15.42
C LEU A 178 5.53 -8.07 -14.87
N VAL A 179 5.30 -9.35 -15.14
CA VAL A 179 6.20 -10.44 -14.77
C VAL A 179 7.59 -10.25 -15.40
N ARG A 180 7.66 -9.89 -16.68
CA ARG A 180 8.94 -9.59 -17.36
C ARG A 180 9.67 -8.42 -16.71
N MET A 181 8.98 -7.33 -16.40
CA MET A 181 9.56 -6.17 -15.70
C MET A 181 10.10 -6.55 -14.32
N LEU A 182 9.33 -7.32 -13.54
CA LEU A 182 9.77 -7.85 -12.26
C LEU A 182 11.03 -8.72 -12.39
N ARG A 183 11.12 -9.56 -13.42
CA ARG A 183 12.28 -10.42 -13.66
C ARG A 183 13.52 -9.68 -14.16
N ASN A 184 13.34 -8.57 -14.87
CA ASN A 184 14.47 -7.71 -15.22
C ASN A 184 15.12 -7.08 -13.98
N ILE A 185 14.33 -6.78 -12.95
CA ILE A 185 14.81 -6.23 -11.66
C ILE A 185 15.29 -7.35 -10.72
N ARG A 186 14.53 -8.45 -10.64
CA ARG A 186 14.72 -9.60 -9.74
C ARG A 186 14.79 -10.89 -10.57
N ARG A 187 15.99 -11.17 -11.10
CA ARG A 187 16.25 -12.24 -12.08
C ARG A 187 15.77 -13.63 -11.67
N SER A 188 15.82 -13.96 -10.39
CA SER A 188 15.42 -15.28 -9.89
C SER A 188 14.79 -15.21 -8.50
N GLY A 189 14.28 -16.36 -8.04
CA GLY A 189 13.75 -16.51 -6.69
C GLY A 189 12.37 -15.91 -6.48
N ALA A 190 11.96 -15.89 -5.21
CA ALA A 190 10.73 -15.25 -4.78
C ALA A 190 10.95 -13.73 -4.62
N VAL A 191 9.93 -12.96 -4.96
CA VAL A 191 9.96 -11.49 -4.87
C VAL A 191 8.74 -11.04 -4.12
N ARG A 192 8.92 -10.24 -3.07
CA ARG A 192 7.83 -9.48 -2.47
C ARG A 192 7.57 -8.25 -3.33
N ILE A 193 6.32 -8.01 -3.68
CA ILE A 193 5.90 -6.81 -4.41
C ILE A 193 4.84 -6.07 -3.59
N LEU A 194 4.80 -4.75 -3.72
CA LEU A 194 3.73 -3.91 -3.21
C LEU A 194 2.93 -3.30 -4.35
N VAL A 195 1.62 -3.21 -4.18
CA VAL A 195 0.75 -2.46 -5.09
C VAL A 195 0.00 -1.40 -4.30
N ASN A 196 0.16 -0.14 -4.68
CA ASN A 196 -0.51 0.97 -4.02
C ASN A 196 -1.90 1.26 -4.65
N PRO A 197 -2.72 2.15 -4.05
CA PRO A 197 -4.06 2.48 -4.56
C PRO A 197 -4.12 3.05 -5.98
N ALA A 198 -3.01 3.60 -6.48
CA ALA A 198 -2.89 4.10 -7.85
C ALA A 198 -2.44 3.01 -8.85
N GLY A 199 -2.34 1.75 -8.38
CA GLY A 199 -1.91 0.61 -9.17
C GLY A 199 -0.41 0.54 -9.43
N ILE A 200 0.41 1.40 -8.80
CA ILE A 200 1.87 1.35 -8.92
C ILE A 200 2.40 0.07 -8.27
N VAL A 201 3.24 -0.65 -8.99
CA VAL A 201 3.93 -1.84 -8.50
C VAL A 201 5.35 -1.48 -8.08
N LEU A 202 5.70 -1.86 -6.85
CA LEU A 202 7.01 -1.61 -6.25
C LEU A 202 7.65 -2.92 -5.79
N THR A 203 8.98 -2.98 -5.81
CA THR A 203 9.77 -4.04 -5.17
C THR A 203 11.02 -3.46 -4.54
N LYS A 204 11.85 -4.30 -3.92
CA LYS A 204 13.17 -3.92 -3.42
C LYS A 204 14.29 -4.65 -4.16
N ARG A 205 15.44 -4.00 -4.34
CA ARG A 205 16.69 -4.58 -4.87
C ARG A 205 17.91 -4.08 -4.08
N PRO A 206 19.06 -4.77 -4.10
CA PRO A 206 20.32 -4.19 -3.63
C PRO A 206 20.75 -3.04 -4.57
N PRO A 207 21.19 -1.88 -4.05
CA PRO A 207 21.59 -0.72 -4.87
C PRO A 207 22.70 -1.04 -5.87
N ALA A 208 23.68 -1.87 -5.48
CA ALA A 208 24.83 -2.23 -6.31
C ALA A 208 24.60 -3.51 -7.15
N GLY A 209 23.42 -4.15 -7.06
CA GLY A 209 23.18 -5.44 -7.71
C GLY A 209 23.89 -6.63 -7.04
N ASP A 210 24.64 -6.41 -5.96
CA ASP A 210 25.26 -7.44 -5.15
C ASP A 210 24.23 -8.07 -4.19
N TRP A 211 23.91 -9.34 -4.45
CA TRP A 211 22.96 -10.14 -3.67
C TRP A 211 23.65 -10.80 -2.46
N GLY A 212 24.39 -10.02 -1.67
CA GLY A 212 25.15 -10.45 -0.49
C GLY A 212 24.41 -10.22 0.83
N ALA A 213 24.84 -10.85 1.92
CA ALA A 213 24.12 -10.90 3.21
C ALA A 213 24.03 -9.56 3.97
N GLU A 214 24.85 -8.56 3.63
CA GLU A 214 24.79 -7.21 4.18
C GLU A 214 23.85 -6.35 3.33
N GLU A 215 22.57 -6.70 3.36
CA GLU A 215 21.60 -6.18 2.38
C GLU A 215 21.11 -4.78 2.74
N THR A 216 21.73 -3.74 2.17
CA THR A 216 21.03 -2.48 1.94
C THR A 216 20.02 -2.71 0.80
N TRP A 217 18.75 -2.38 1.02
CA TRP A 217 17.69 -2.59 0.04
C TRP A 217 17.01 -1.28 -0.34
N GLU A 218 17.10 -0.88 -1.60
CA GLU A 218 16.36 0.27 -2.13
C GLU A 218 15.01 -0.16 -2.72
N ALA A 219 13.99 0.69 -2.56
CA ALA A 219 12.72 0.53 -3.25
C ALA A 219 12.86 0.99 -4.69
N VAL A 220 12.26 0.26 -5.63
CA VAL A 220 12.28 0.60 -7.05
C VAL A 220 10.89 0.50 -7.67
N TYR A 221 10.65 1.35 -8.65
CA TYR A 221 9.47 1.31 -9.50
C TYR A 221 9.53 0.11 -10.44
N VAL A 222 8.42 -0.60 -10.61
CA VAL A 222 8.34 -1.73 -11.54
C VAL A 222 7.47 -1.39 -12.74
N GLY A 223 6.31 -0.79 -12.49
CA GLY A 223 5.27 -0.60 -13.50
C GLY A 223 3.93 -0.30 -12.85
N ARG A 224 2.84 -0.51 -13.61
CA ARG A 224 1.46 -0.47 -13.09
C ARG A 224 0.77 -1.80 -13.33
N ILE A 225 -0.17 -2.15 -12.47
CA ILE A 225 -1.05 -3.29 -12.72
C ILE A 225 -2.01 -2.98 -13.88
N SER A 226 -2.31 -4.00 -14.68
CA SER A 226 -3.50 -4.00 -15.53
C SER A 226 -4.66 -4.61 -14.76
N HIS A 227 -5.70 -3.84 -14.42
CA HIS A 227 -6.84 -4.37 -13.65
C HIS A 227 -7.55 -5.55 -14.32
N SER A 228 -7.53 -5.66 -15.65
CA SER A 228 -8.12 -6.80 -16.37
C SER A 228 -7.32 -8.10 -16.25
N LYS A 229 -6.03 -8.01 -15.89
CA LYS A 229 -5.12 -9.14 -15.65
C LYS A 229 -4.68 -9.23 -14.19
N TRP A 230 -5.31 -8.43 -13.34
CA TRP A 230 -5.06 -8.44 -11.91
C TRP A 230 -6.12 -9.30 -11.23
N PHE A 231 -6.04 -9.39 -9.92
CA PHE A 231 -7.06 -10.07 -9.17
C PHE A 231 -8.42 -9.38 -9.30
N THR A 232 -9.51 -10.12 -9.12
CA THR A 232 -10.83 -9.54 -8.96
C THR A 232 -10.92 -8.78 -7.63
N LYS A 233 -11.54 -7.59 -7.66
CA LYS A 233 -11.89 -6.82 -6.47
C LYS A 233 -12.77 -7.66 -5.55
N GLU A 234 -12.42 -7.75 -4.26
CA GLU A 234 -13.23 -8.54 -3.33
C GLU A 234 -14.46 -7.78 -2.81
N ASP A 235 -15.51 -8.54 -2.50
CA ASP A 235 -16.83 -7.99 -2.18
C ASP A 235 -17.06 -7.53 -0.76
#